data_AF-A0A2W2ELU7-F1
#
_entry.id   AF-A0A2W2ELU7-F1
#
_cell.length_a   1.000
_cell.length_b   1.000
_cell.length_c   1.000
_cell.angle_alpha   90.00
_cell.angle_beta   90.00
_cell.angle_gamma   90.00
#
_symmetry.space_group_name_H-M   'P 1'
#
loop_
_entity.id
_entity.type
_entity.pdbx_description
1 polymer ?
#
loop_
_entity_poly.entity_id
_entity_poly.type
_entity_poly.pdbx_seq_one_letter_code
_entity_poly.pdbx_strand_id
1 'polypeptide(L)'
;MGGLGARRVGRPQAGARPPDRVQGRAGGEVKTAVRVPPLAALAAGVALWHLPTVVDRLLGGLDFGVILALRWLAAALLLGFVLAVERRPPSSVGLRAPRGRDVLITVGLSVLTLVIAYSLYGLLAGAGPDQQTQSGQIITSLSVVGSVHLILNAAVVEELFYRGFLMERVIDLTGRPWLAALVSYALFVGGHLPGSGGITTLTVVAVGSLLFVGLYWARRNLLLCVGAHAVLDLPILAVALT
;
A
#
# COMPACT_ATOMS: atom_id res chain seq x y z
N MET A 1 -11.97 22.58 68.25
CA MET A 1 -12.84 22.28 69.41
C MET A 1 -14.17 21.77 68.87
N GLY A 2 -14.58 20.55 69.27
CA GLY A 2 -15.91 19.93 69.09
C GLY A 2 -16.29 19.56 67.64
N GLY A 3 -16.78 18.38 67.30
CA GLY A 3 -17.24 17.23 68.06
C GLY A 3 -17.94 16.28 67.07
N LEU A 4 -17.78 14.97 67.31
CA LEU A 4 -18.27 13.86 66.51
C LEU A 4 -19.80 13.79 66.41
N GLY A 5 -20.31 13.26 65.29
CA GLY A 5 -21.72 12.89 65.12
C GLY A 5 -21.92 11.85 64.03
N ALA A 6 -21.77 10.58 64.38
CA ALA A 6 -22.03 9.43 63.51
C ALA A 6 -23.53 9.26 63.20
N ARG A 7 -23.87 8.91 61.95
CA ARG A 7 -25.12 8.19 61.63
C ARG A 7 -24.83 7.07 60.62
N ARG A 8 -25.06 5.84 61.09
CA ARG A 8 -25.18 4.62 60.28
C ARG A 8 -26.53 4.61 59.56
N VAL A 9 -26.52 4.28 58.27
CA VAL A 9 -27.65 3.71 57.51
C VAL A 9 -26.98 2.79 56.49
N GLY A 10 -26.98 1.46 56.63
CA GLY A 10 -28.13 0.58 56.39
C GLY A 10 -27.86 -0.19 55.08
N ARG A 11 -27.27 -1.39 55.17
CA ARG A 11 -27.06 -2.31 54.03
C ARG A 11 -28.42 -2.81 53.51
N PRO A 12 -28.67 -2.79 52.18
CA PRO A 12 -29.71 -3.62 51.59
C PRO A 12 -29.24 -5.07 51.40
N GLN A 13 -30.14 -5.99 51.76
CA GLN A 13 -29.99 -7.43 51.73
C GLN A 13 -29.98 -8.00 50.29
N ALA A 14 -29.36 -9.17 50.18
CA ALA A 14 -29.46 -10.07 49.04
C ALA A 14 -30.89 -10.61 48.85
N GLY A 15 -31.32 -10.80 47.60
CA GLY A 15 -32.43 -11.69 47.29
C GLY A 15 -33.28 -11.25 46.10
N ALA A 16 -32.93 -11.70 44.90
CA ALA A 16 -33.89 -12.13 43.87
C ALA A 16 -33.12 -12.72 42.67
N ARG A 17 -33.10 -14.05 42.54
CA ARG A 17 -32.76 -14.72 41.28
C ARG A 17 -33.98 -14.59 40.34
N PRO A 18 -33.83 -14.10 39.11
CA PRO A 18 -34.87 -14.25 38.10
C PRO A 18 -34.88 -15.68 37.53
N PRO A 19 -36.04 -16.18 37.05
CA PRO A 19 -36.25 -17.56 36.67
C PRO A 19 -35.59 -17.93 35.34
N ASP A 20 -35.23 -19.20 35.25
CA ASP A 20 -34.74 -19.89 34.06
C ASP A 20 -35.67 -19.69 32.86
N ARG A 21 -35.17 -19.02 31.81
CA ARG A 21 -35.73 -19.12 30.46
C ARG A 21 -34.84 -20.01 29.62
N VAL A 22 -35.19 -21.28 29.58
CA VAL A 22 -34.87 -22.18 28.48
C VAL A 22 -35.78 -21.80 27.31
N GLN A 23 -35.21 -21.33 26.19
CA GLN A 23 -35.79 -21.54 24.86
C GLN A 23 -34.72 -21.38 23.79
N GLY A 24 -34.54 -22.47 23.04
CA GLY A 24 -33.45 -22.66 22.10
C GLY A 24 -33.42 -21.65 20.96
N ARG A 25 -32.23 -21.12 20.71
CA ARG A 25 -31.85 -20.68 19.37
C ARG A 25 -31.14 -21.84 18.71
N ALA A 26 -31.75 -22.35 17.65
CA ALA A 26 -31.14 -23.22 16.68
C ALA A 26 -29.70 -22.75 16.41
N GLY A 27 -28.74 -23.61 16.73
CA GLY A 27 -27.36 -23.47 16.30
C GLY A 27 -27.34 -23.57 14.79
N GLY A 28 -27.55 -22.44 14.12
CA GLY A 28 -27.06 -22.29 12.76
C GLY A 28 -25.56 -22.47 12.86
N GLU A 29 -25.05 -23.60 12.34
CA GLU A 29 -23.63 -23.75 12.06
C GLU A 29 -23.19 -22.49 11.30
N VAL A 30 -22.50 -21.61 12.01
CA VAL A 30 -21.71 -20.57 11.37
C VAL A 30 -20.66 -21.37 10.62
N LYS A 31 -20.91 -21.62 9.32
CA LYS A 31 -19.91 -22.16 8.39
C LYS A 31 -18.66 -21.34 8.64
N THR A 32 -17.69 -21.93 9.31
CA THR A 32 -16.44 -21.30 9.66
C THR A 32 -15.82 -20.89 8.34
N ALA A 33 -15.85 -19.58 8.06
CA ALA A 33 -15.25 -19.05 6.86
C ALA A 33 -13.80 -19.53 6.85
N VAL A 34 -13.42 -20.29 5.83
CA VAL A 34 -12.06 -20.79 5.66
C VAL A 34 -11.14 -19.57 5.73
N ARG A 35 -10.39 -19.44 6.83
CA ARG A 35 -9.40 -18.38 6.98
C ARG A 35 -8.18 -18.81 6.18
N VAL A 36 -7.93 -18.12 5.06
CA VAL A 36 -6.67 -18.28 4.33
C VAL A 36 -5.52 -17.94 5.30
N PRO A 37 -4.56 -18.85 5.54
CA PRO A 37 -3.42 -18.56 6.40
C PRO A 37 -2.64 -17.34 5.88
N PRO A 38 -2.16 -16.43 6.74
CA PRO A 38 -1.44 -15.22 6.29
C PRO A 38 -0.25 -15.52 5.37
N LEU A 39 0.47 -16.61 5.63
CA LEU A 39 1.59 -17.04 4.78
C LEU A 39 1.12 -17.49 3.38
N ALA A 40 0.00 -18.20 3.28
CA ALA A 40 -0.57 -18.61 2.00
C ALA A 40 -1.10 -17.40 1.21
N ALA A 41 -1.71 -16.44 1.90
CA ALA A 41 -2.10 -15.17 1.29
C ALA A 41 -0.89 -14.43 0.73
N LEU A 42 0.18 -14.25 1.53
CA LEU A 42 1.43 -13.63 1.08
C LEU A 42 2.01 -14.32 -0.15
N ALA A 43 2.11 -15.66 -0.13
CA ALA A 43 2.63 -16.42 -1.27
C ALA A 43 1.80 -16.19 -2.54
N ALA A 44 0.47 -16.22 -2.44
CA ALA A 44 -0.42 -15.96 -3.57
C ALA A 44 -0.26 -14.53 -4.11
N GLY A 45 -0.21 -13.53 -3.22
CA GLY A 45 -0.06 -12.14 -3.64
C GLY A 45 1.30 -11.87 -4.28
N VAL A 46 2.39 -12.45 -3.77
CA VAL A 46 3.73 -12.37 -4.36
C VAL A 46 3.75 -13.04 -5.75
N ALA A 47 3.10 -14.19 -5.90
CA ALA A 47 2.98 -14.86 -7.19
C ALA A 47 2.22 -13.99 -8.22
N LEU A 48 1.11 -13.37 -7.80
CA LEU A 48 0.35 -12.44 -8.65
C LEU A 48 1.16 -11.19 -9.01
N TRP A 49 1.93 -10.64 -8.07
CA TRP A 49 2.82 -9.49 -8.32
C TRP A 49 3.88 -9.80 -9.40
N HIS A 50 4.46 -11.00 -9.36
CA HIS A 50 5.47 -11.42 -10.33
C HIS A 50 4.90 -12.01 -11.62
N LEU A 51 3.57 -12.14 -11.75
CA LEU A 51 2.92 -12.71 -12.93
C LEU A 51 3.36 -12.01 -14.24
N PRO A 52 3.37 -10.66 -14.35
CA PRO A 52 3.78 -10.00 -15.59
C PRO A 52 5.23 -10.34 -15.98
N THR A 53 6.15 -10.37 -15.01
CA THR A 53 7.57 -10.71 -15.23
C THR A 53 7.76 -12.15 -15.67
N VAL A 54 7.01 -13.09 -15.10
CA VAL A 54 7.09 -14.50 -15.48
C VAL A 54 6.56 -14.68 -16.91
N VAL A 55 5.41 -14.08 -17.23
CA VAL A 55 4.81 -14.15 -18.57
C VAL A 55 5.72 -13.52 -19.62
N ASP A 56 6.29 -12.35 -19.34
CA ASP A 56 7.26 -11.67 -20.21
C ASP A 56 8.47 -12.56 -20.56
N ARG A 57 9.07 -13.20 -19.54
CA ARG A 57 10.21 -14.11 -19.74
C ARG A 57 9.83 -15.37 -20.51
N LEU A 58 8.66 -15.93 -20.26
CA LEU A 58 8.19 -17.14 -20.95
C LEU A 58 7.89 -16.89 -22.43
N LEU A 59 7.44 -15.68 -22.77
CA LEU A 59 7.09 -15.29 -24.14
C LEU A 59 8.25 -14.63 -24.89
N GLY A 60 9.44 -14.53 -24.29
CA GLY A 60 10.65 -14.06 -24.96
C GLY A 60 10.76 -12.55 -25.11
N GLY A 61 10.09 -11.78 -24.23
CA GLY A 61 10.07 -10.32 -24.26
C GLY A 61 8.79 -9.77 -24.91
N LEU A 62 7.99 -9.08 -24.10
CA LEU A 62 6.75 -8.44 -24.51
C LEU A 62 6.94 -6.95 -24.76
N ASP A 63 6.07 -6.41 -25.61
CA ASP A 63 5.92 -4.96 -25.73
C ASP A 63 5.56 -4.32 -24.38
N PHE A 64 6.08 -3.13 -24.13
CA PHE A 64 5.90 -2.44 -22.86
C PHE A 64 4.43 -2.16 -22.55
N GLY A 65 3.61 -1.83 -23.56
CA GLY A 65 2.17 -1.63 -23.39
C GLY A 65 1.46 -2.91 -22.93
N VAL A 66 1.88 -4.07 -23.45
CA VAL A 66 1.38 -5.39 -23.00
C VAL A 66 1.78 -5.66 -21.55
N ILE A 67 3.01 -5.30 -21.16
CA ILE A 67 3.46 -5.42 -19.76
C ILE A 67 2.59 -4.56 -18.83
N LEU A 68 2.27 -3.32 -19.21
CA LEU A 68 1.38 -2.45 -18.43
C LEU A 68 -0.03 -3.06 -18.30
N ALA A 69 -0.55 -3.67 -19.37
CA ALA A 69 -1.84 -4.36 -19.34
C ALA A 69 -1.82 -5.58 -18.40
N LEU A 70 -0.74 -6.38 -18.43
CA LEU A 70 -0.56 -7.51 -17.52
C LEU A 70 -0.44 -7.05 -16.04
N ARG A 71 0.19 -5.90 -15.78
CA ARG A 71 0.24 -5.29 -14.44
C ARG A 71 -1.15 -4.90 -13.93
N TRP A 72 -1.99 -4.32 -14.78
CA TRP A 72 -3.40 -4.05 -14.43
C TRP A 72 -4.18 -5.32 -14.14
N LEU A 73 -3.99 -6.36 -14.96
CA LEU A 73 -4.60 -7.67 -14.73
C LEU A 73 -4.13 -8.26 -13.40
N ALA A 74 -2.84 -8.22 -13.09
CA ALA A 74 -2.29 -8.69 -11.82
C ALA A 74 -2.89 -7.95 -10.62
N ALA A 75 -3.03 -6.62 -10.70
CA ALA A 75 -3.69 -5.82 -9.66
C ALA A 75 -5.17 -6.19 -9.48
N ALA A 76 -5.90 -6.37 -10.59
CA ALA A 76 -7.30 -6.80 -10.55
C ALA A 76 -7.45 -8.20 -9.97
N LEU A 77 -6.57 -9.14 -10.33
CA LEU A 77 -6.53 -10.50 -9.77
C LEU A 77 -6.19 -10.48 -8.28
N LEU A 78 -5.25 -9.63 -7.85
CA LEU A 78 -4.89 -9.47 -6.44
C LEU A 78 -6.06 -8.94 -5.63
N LEU A 79 -6.74 -7.89 -6.13
CA LEU A 79 -7.94 -7.38 -5.47
C LEU A 79 -9.06 -8.43 -5.46
N GLY A 80 -9.28 -9.12 -6.57
CA GLY A 80 -10.23 -10.24 -6.66
C GLY A 80 -9.91 -11.35 -5.67
N PHE A 81 -8.63 -11.71 -5.49
CA PHE A 81 -8.18 -12.66 -4.48
C PHE A 81 -8.53 -12.21 -3.06
N VAL A 82 -8.25 -10.95 -2.71
CA VAL A 82 -8.60 -10.40 -1.38
C VAL A 82 -10.11 -10.45 -1.12
N LEU A 83 -10.92 -10.06 -2.11
CA LEU A 83 -12.37 -9.94 -1.97
C LEU A 83 -13.09 -11.30 -2.01
N ALA A 84 -12.67 -12.21 -2.90
CA ALA A 84 -13.38 -13.46 -3.16
C ALA A 84 -12.77 -14.67 -2.41
N VAL A 85 -11.44 -14.73 -2.30
CA VAL A 85 -10.72 -15.85 -1.70
C VAL A 85 -10.44 -15.59 -0.22
N GLU A 86 -9.82 -14.45 0.13
CA GLU A 86 -9.65 -14.09 1.54
C GLU A 86 -10.96 -13.62 2.20
N ARG A 87 -11.95 -13.24 1.39
CA ARG A 87 -13.26 -12.70 1.85
C ARG A 87 -13.11 -11.52 2.80
N ARG A 88 -12.12 -10.66 2.54
CA ARG A 88 -11.87 -9.46 3.33
C ARG A 88 -12.46 -8.24 2.64
N PRO A 89 -12.92 -7.22 3.40
CA PRO A 89 -13.41 -6.00 2.81
C PRO A 89 -12.27 -5.23 2.10
N PRO A 90 -12.58 -4.31 1.15
CA PRO A 90 -11.57 -3.45 0.51
C PRO A 90 -10.70 -2.67 1.51
N SER A 91 -11.29 -2.31 2.65
CA SER A 91 -10.60 -1.61 3.73
C SER A 91 -9.45 -2.40 4.37
N SER A 92 -9.39 -3.73 4.15
CA SER A 92 -8.28 -4.59 4.56
C SER A 92 -7.00 -4.41 3.74
N VAL A 93 -7.08 -3.69 2.62
CA VAL A 93 -5.93 -3.23 1.83
C VAL A 93 -5.84 -1.71 1.79
N GLY A 94 -6.46 -1.03 2.77
CA GLY A 94 -6.42 0.42 2.90
C GLY A 94 -7.32 1.19 1.93
N LEU A 95 -8.14 0.53 1.10
CA LEU A 95 -9.10 1.22 0.23
C LEU A 95 -10.21 1.86 1.09
N ARG A 96 -10.06 3.16 1.33
CA ARG A 96 -10.98 4.01 2.11
C ARG A 96 -11.03 5.40 1.49
N ALA A 97 -12.18 6.06 1.53
CA ALA A 97 -12.28 7.46 1.12
C ALA A 97 -11.37 8.35 1.99
N PRO A 98 -10.49 9.19 1.41
CA PRO A 98 -9.64 10.09 2.17
C PRO A 98 -10.43 11.27 2.72
N ARG A 99 -9.97 11.84 3.83
CA ARG A 99 -10.50 13.11 4.35
C ARG A 99 -9.82 14.25 3.60
N GLY A 100 -10.55 15.33 3.30
CA GLY A 100 -10.00 16.47 2.54
C GLY A 100 -8.72 17.07 3.15
N ARG A 101 -8.64 17.17 4.49
CA ARG A 101 -7.41 17.60 5.19
C ARG A 101 -6.24 16.65 4.92
N ASP A 102 -6.47 15.35 4.90
CA ASP A 102 -5.41 14.37 4.63
C ASP A 102 -4.95 14.46 3.17
N VAL A 103 -5.85 14.76 2.23
CA VAL A 103 -5.49 15.04 0.83
C VAL A 103 -4.57 16.25 0.75
N LEU A 104 -4.92 17.37 1.39
CA LEU A 104 -4.09 18.59 1.37
C LEU A 104 -2.70 18.35 1.96
N ILE A 105 -2.61 17.67 3.10
CA ILE A 105 -1.34 17.30 3.73
C ILE A 105 -0.52 16.40 2.79
N THR A 106 -1.18 15.42 2.17
CA THR A 106 -0.54 14.49 1.23
C THR A 106 0.04 15.22 0.03
N VAL A 107 -0.70 16.15 -0.57
CA VAL A 107 -0.21 16.97 -1.69
C VAL A 107 1.00 17.80 -1.26
N GLY A 108 0.91 18.51 -0.12
CA GLY A 108 2.02 19.32 0.38
C GLY A 108 3.29 18.52 0.66
N LEU A 109 3.15 17.35 1.30
CA LEU A 109 4.27 16.44 1.54
C LEU A 109 4.83 15.88 0.22
N SER A 110 3.97 15.54 -0.74
CA SER A 110 4.40 14.99 -2.04
C SER A 110 5.22 16.01 -2.83
N VAL A 111 4.80 17.28 -2.86
CA VAL A 111 5.56 18.36 -3.51
C VAL A 111 6.91 18.56 -2.81
N LEU A 112 6.93 18.59 -1.47
CA LEU A 112 8.17 18.71 -0.71
C LEU A 112 9.13 17.54 -0.99
N THR A 113 8.62 16.31 -0.96
CA THR A 113 9.40 15.10 -1.24
C THR A 113 9.92 15.10 -2.68
N LEU A 114 9.11 15.51 -3.66
CA LEU A 114 9.53 15.64 -5.06
C LEU A 114 10.69 16.64 -5.19
N VAL A 115 10.59 17.82 -4.58
CA VAL A 115 11.67 18.81 -4.61
C VAL A 115 12.96 18.25 -4.00
N ILE A 116 12.88 17.60 -2.83
CA ILE A 116 14.05 17.01 -2.17
C ILE A 116 14.66 15.90 -3.03
N ALA A 117 13.85 14.95 -3.48
CA ALA A 117 14.28 13.79 -4.25
C ALA A 117 15.01 14.18 -5.54
N TYR A 118 14.41 15.06 -6.35
CA TYR A 118 14.99 15.49 -7.62
C TYR A 118 16.15 16.48 -7.44
N SER A 119 16.19 17.26 -6.35
CA SER A 119 17.37 18.08 -6.02
C SER A 119 18.56 17.19 -5.67
N LEU A 120 18.35 16.15 -4.84
CA LEU A 120 19.39 15.17 -4.51
C LEU A 120 19.88 14.42 -5.75
N TYR A 121 18.96 14.02 -6.63
CA TYR A 121 19.32 13.42 -7.91
C TYR A 121 20.16 14.40 -8.74
N GLY A 122 19.71 15.65 -8.90
CA GLY A 122 20.41 16.67 -9.68
C GLY A 122 21.83 16.97 -9.20
N LEU A 123 22.05 16.94 -7.88
CA LEU A 123 23.37 17.10 -7.28
C LEU A 123 24.33 15.94 -7.58
N LEU A 124 23.81 14.72 -7.76
CA LEU A 124 24.62 13.51 -7.95
C LEU A 124 24.78 13.10 -9.42
N ALA A 125 23.77 13.36 -10.26
CA ALA A 125 23.71 12.90 -11.65
C ALA A 125 23.56 14.03 -12.67
N GLY A 126 23.33 15.27 -12.25
CA GLY A 126 23.00 16.37 -13.16
C GLY A 126 21.52 16.42 -13.56
N ALA A 127 21.19 17.24 -14.55
CA ALA A 127 19.80 17.48 -14.96
C ALA A 127 19.31 16.44 -15.97
N GLY A 128 18.05 16.02 -15.82
CA GLY A 128 17.36 15.12 -16.76
C GLY A 128 17.40 13.63 -16.39
N PRO A 129 16.62 12.79 -17.09
CA PRO A 129 16.56 11.35 -16.83
C PRO A 129 17.87 10.67 -17.24
N ASP A 130 18.28 9.66 -16.47
CA ASP A 130 19.46 8.83 -16.79
C ASP A 130 19.15 7.87 -17.95
N GLN A 131 19.51 8.27 -19.16
CA GLN A 131 19.30 7.48 -20.39
C GLN A 131 20.18 6.22 -20.47
N GLN A 132 21.12 6.01 -19.55
CA GLN A 132 21.89 4.77 -19.48
C GLN A 132 21.12 3.66 -18.76
N THR A 133 20.04 4.00 -18.06
CA THR A 133 19.18 3.06 -17.34
C THR A 133 18.00 2.62 -18.19
N GLN A 134 17.49 1.41 -17.94
CA GLN A 134 16.29 0.90 -18.62
C GLN A 134 15.09 1.83 -18.38
N SER A 135 14.89 2.27 -17.13
CA SER A 135 13.80 3.18 -16.77
C SER A 135 13.90 4.50 -17.52
N GLY A 136 15.10 5.09 -17.61
CA GLY A 136 15.32 6.34 -18.33
C GLY A 136 15.02 6.21 -19.83
N GLN A 137 15.49 5.14 -20.47
CA GLN A 137 15.21 4.86 -21.89
C GLN A 137 13.71 4.72 -22.17
N ILE A 138 13.01 3.97 -21.33
CA ILE A 138 11.55 3.83 -21.42
C ILE A 138 10.89 5.21 -21.30
N ILE A 139 11.16 5.96 -20.23
CA ILE A 139 10.55 7.27 -19.96
C ILE A 139 10.75 8.24 -21.13
N THR A 140 11.95 8.29 -21.72
CA THR A 140 12.25 9.19 -22.84
C THR A 140 11.61 8.75 -24.17
N SER A 141 11.13 7.51 -24.28
CA SER A 141 10.51 6.97 -25.50
C SER A 141 8.98 7.07 -25.51
N LEU A 142 8.37 7.42 -24.37
CA LEU A 142 6.92 7.43 -24.23
C LEU A 142 6.30 8.70 -24.81
N SER A 143 5.15 8.52 -25.46
CA SER A 143 4.26 9.65 -25.76
C SER A 143 3.63 10.17 -24.47
N VAL A 144 3.03 11.38 -24.52
CA VAL A 144 2.26 11.94 -23.41
C VAL A 144 1.21 10.96 -22.86
N VAL A 145 0.49 10.25 -23.74
CA VAL A 145 -0.50 9.24 -23.35
C VAL A 145 0.18 8.04 -22.68
N GLY A 146 1.30 7.58 -23.24
CA GLY A 146 2.10 6.50 -22.65
C GLY A 146 2.63 6.86 -21.26
N SER A 147 3.08 8.09 -21.06
CA SER A 147 3.55 8.60 -19.77
C SER A 147 2.43 8.67 -18.74
N VAL A 148 1.25 9.18 -19.11
CA VAL A 148 0.08 9.16 -18.21
C VAL A 148 -0.33 7.73 -17.83
N HIS A 149 -0.32 6.80 -18.79
CA HIS A 149 -0.61 5.39 -18.51
C HIS A 149 0.43 4.79 -17.57
N LEU A 150 1.71 5.04 -17.78
CA LEU A 150 2.79 4.59 -16.88
C LEU A 150 2.61 5.13 -15.47
N ILE A 151 2.41 6.45 -15.30
CA ILE A 151 2.20 7.10 -14.01
C ILE A 151 1.04 6.46 -13.24
N LEU A 152 -0.10 6.29 -13.90
CA LEU A 152 -1.29 5.69 -13.26
C LEU A 152 -1.07 4.20 -12.94
N ASN A 153 -0.39 3.47 -13.83
CA ASN A 153 -0.09 2.06 -13.61
C ASN A 153 0.86 1.88 -12.42
N ALA A 154 1.97 2.61 -12.37
CA ALA A 154 2.93 2.57 -11.27
C ALA A 154 2.23 2.96 -9.94
N ALA A 155 1.60 4.13 -9.90
CA ALA A 155 0.96 4.63 -8.69
C ALA A 155 -0.12 3.69 -8.13
N VAL A 156 -0.95 3.06 -8.98
CA VAL A 156 -2.02 2.19 -8.50
C VAL A 156 -1.53 0.77 -8.20
N VAL A 157 -0.83 0.15 -9.15
CA VAL A 157 -0.46 -1.28 -9.05
C VAL A 157 0.56 -1.48 -7.94
N GLU A 158 1.55 -0.60 -7.84
CA GLU A 158 2.62 -0.74 -6.85
C GLU A 158 2.10 -0.44 -5.44
N GLU A 159 1.33 0.64 -5.26
CA GLU A 159 0.78 0.94 -3.94
C GLU A 159 -0.20 -0.13 -3.47
N LEU A 160 -1.04 -0.67 -4.37
CA LEU A 160 -1.95 -1.76 -4.04
C LEU A 160 -1.18 -2.97 -3.52
N PHE A 161 -0.08 -3.34 -4.18
CA PHE A 161 0.73 -4.47 -3.74
C PHE A 161 1.54 -4.15 -2.48
N TYR A 162 2.40 -3.14 -2.50
CA TYR A 162 3.36 -2.89 -1.43
C TYR A 162 2.69 -2.36 -0.15
N ARG A 163 1.82 -1.35 -0.26
CA ARG A 163 1.19 -0.69 0.90
C ARG A 163 -0.12 -1.37 1.26
N GLY A 164 -0.98 -1.60 0.28
CA GLY A 164 -2.28 -2.20 0.50
C GLY A 164 -2.20 -3.66 0.92
N PHE A 165 -1.50 -4.49 0.16
CA PHE A 165 -1.49 -5.93 0.37
C PHE A 165 -0.36 -6.41 1.29
N LEU A 166 0.89 -6.20 0.87
CA LEU A 166 2.09 -6.73 1.51
C LEU A 166 2.21 -6.23 2.96
N MET A 167 2.12 -4.92 3.21
CA MET A 167 2.20 -4.41 4.57
C MET A 167 1.12 -5.02 5.47
N GLU A 168 -0.14 -5.06 5.01
CA GLU A 168 -1.25 -5.59 5.79
C GLU A 168 -1.09 -7.09 6.08
N ARG A 169 -0.64 -7.88 5.11
CA ARG A 169 -0.42 -9.32 5.32
C ARG A 169 0.82 -9.62 6.17
N VAL A 170 1.89 -8.82 6.08
CA VAL A 170 3.04 -8.95 7.00
C VAL A 170 2.63 -8.55 8.42
N ILE A 171 1.74 -7.57 8.59
CA ILE A 171 1.15 -7.24 9.90
C ILE A 171 0.34 -8.42 10.43
N ASP A 172 -0.49 -9.06 9.61
CA ASP A 172 -1.26 -10.24 10.03
C ASP A 172 -0.34 -11.40 10.46
N LEU A 173 0.78 -11.59 9.75
CA LEU A 173 1.72 -12.68 10.03
C LEU A 173 2.56 -12.42 11.30
N THR A 174 2.96 -11.18 11.54
CA THR A 174 4.00 -10.85 12.55
C THR A 174 3.45 -10.08 13.75
N GLY A 175 2.27 -9.47 13.63
CA GLY A 175 1.73 -8.51 14.59
C GLY A 175 2.53 -7.20 14.71
N ARG A 176 3.50 -6.95 13.82
CA ARG A 176 4.48 -5.86 13.95
C ARG A 176 4.40 -4.88 12.76
N PRO A 177 3.70 -3.73 12.90
CA PRO A 177 3.62 -2.71 11.84
C PRO A 177 4.97 -2.20 11.35
N TRP A 178 5.94 -2.07 12.25
CA TRP A 178 7.28 -1.60 11.90
C TRP A 178 8.04 -2.54 10.97
N LEU A 179 7.85 -3.86 11.18
CA LEU A 179 8.48 -4.86 10.34
C LEU A 179 7.85 -4.88 8.94
N ALA A 180 6.52 -4.73 8.86
CA ALA A 180 5.82 -4.62 7.59
C ALA A 180 6.25 -3.39 6.78
N ALA A 181 6.40 -2.24 7.44
CA ALA A 181 6.93 -1.03 6.82
C ALA A 181 8.36 -1.21 6.29
N LEU A 182 9.24 -1.82 7.08
CA LEU A 182 10.62 -2.11 6.67
C LEU A 182 10.67 -3.08 5.48
N VAL A 183 9.89 -4.16 5.52
CA VAL A 183 9.81 -5.15 4.42
C VAL A 183 9.27 -4.49 3.15
N SER A 184 8.18 -3.74 3.24
CA SER A 184 7.64 -3.01 2.09
C SER A 184 8.65 -2.02 1.51
N TYR A 185 9.32 -1.25 2.36
CA TYR A 185 10.34 -0.30 1.93
C TYR A 185 11.51 -0.99 1.22
N ALA A 186 12.08 -2.02 1.86
CA ALA A 186 13.26 -2.72 1.33
C ALA A 186 12.96 -3.43 0.00
N LEU A 187 11.82 -4.10 -0.13
CA LEU A 187 11.44 -4.78 -1.36
C LEU A 187 11.08 -3.80 -2.48
N PHE A 188 10.45 -2.66 -2.16
CA PHE A 188 10.13 -1.63 -3.14
C PHE A 188 11.42 -0.98 -3.68
N VAL A 189 12.29 -0.49 -2.79
CA VAL A 189 13.54 0.17 -3.17
C VAL A 189 14.49 -0.81 -3.86
N GLY A 190 14.67 -2.01 -3.30
CA GLY A 190 15.55 -3.03 -3.89
C GLY A 190 15.07 -3.50 -5.27
N GLY A 191 13.76 -3.59 -5.48
CA GLY A 191 13.17 -3.96 -6.77
C GLY A 191 13.47 -2.99 -7.91
N HIS A 192 13.81 -1.73 -7.59
CA HIS A 192 14.12 -0.70 -8.59
C HIS A 192 15.59 -0.67 -9.01
N LEU A 193 16.51 -1.26 -8.22
CA LEU A 193 17.95 -1.23 -8.53
C LEU A 193 18.30 -1.71 -9.94
N PRO A 194 17.76 -2.85 -10.44
CA PRO A 194 18.14 -3.36 -11.76
C PRO A 194 17.70 -2.47 -12.94
N GLY A 195 16.57 -1.78 -12.80
CA GLY A 195 15.97 -0.99 -13.89
C GLY A 195 16.32 0.49 -13.85
N SER A 196 16.40 1.08 -12.65
CA SER A 196 16.54 2.52 -12.45
C SER A 196 17.96 2.99 -12.15
N GLY A 197 18.89 2.06 -11.88
CA GLY A 197 20.26 2.39 -11.47
C GLY A 197 20.36 2.89 -10.03
N GLY A 198 21.60 2.94 -9.51
CA GLY A 198 21.87 3.23 -8.10
C GLY A 198 21.46 4.63 -7.66
N ILE A 199 21.78 5.66 -8.46
CA ILE A 199 21.52 7.06 -8.08
C ILE A 199 20.01 7.31 -8.00
N THR A 200 19.26 7.05 -9.07
CA THR A 200 17.78 7.19 -9.10
C THR A 200 17.12 6.39 -7.99
N THR A 201 17.61 5.17 -7.72
CA THR A 201 17.05 4.33 -6.66
C THR A 201 17.25 4.96 -5.27
N LEU A 202 18.44 5.51 -4.98
CA LEU A 202 18.74 6.09 -3.67
C LEU A 202 18.15 7.49 -3.47
N THR A 203 17.93 8.26 -4.54
CA THR A 203 17.45 9.65 -4.44
C THR A 203 15.95 9.78 -4.69
N VAL A 204 15.41 9.17 -5.75
CA VAL A 204 14.00 9.32 -6.12
C VAL A 204 13.16 8.22 -5.48
N VAL A 205 13.51 6.96 -5.74
CA VAL A 205 12.71 5.81 -5.30
C VAL A 205 12.73 5.67 -3.77
N ALA A 206 13.91 5.71 -3.15
CA ALA A 206 14.07 5.56 -1.70
C ALA A 206 13.39 6.70 -0.93
N VAL A 207 13.65 7.95 -1.32
CA VAL A 207 13.05 9.12 -0.65
C VAL A 207 11.53 9.15 -0.84
N GLY A 208 11.03 8.84 -2.04
CA GLY A 208 9.60 8.69 -2.29
C GLY A 208 8.96 7.56 -1.48
N SER A 209 9.63 6.41 -1.39
CA SER A 209 9.16 5.27 -0.61
C SER A 209 9.02 5.59 0.89
N LEU A 210 9.92 6.41 1.45
CA LEU A 210 9.78 6.90 2.84
C LEU A 210 8.46 7.66 3.03
N LEU A 211 8.09 8.53 2.08
CA LEU A 211 6.81 9.23 2.10
C LEU A 211 5.66 8.22 2.04
N PHE A 212 5.66 7.31 1.08
CA PHE A 212 4.53 6.38 0.88
C PHE A 212 4.32 5.46 2.08
N VAL A 213 5.40 4.90 2.64
CA VAL A 213 5.36 4.07 3.85
C VAL A 213 4.92 4.90 5.05
N GLY A 214 5.42 6.12 5.21
CA GLY A 214 5.02 7.03 6.29
C GLY A 214 3.54 7.41 6.23
N LEU A 215 3.04 7.75 5.03
CA LEU A 215 1.63 8.04 4.78
C LEU A 215 0.75 6.83 5.10
N TYR A 216 1.12 5.65 4.58
CA TYR A 216 0.35 4.44 4.82
C TYR A 216 0.35 4.04 6.29
N TRP A 217 1.48 4.17 6.98
CA TRP A 217 1.55 3.95 8.41
C TRP A 217 0.61 4.89 9.17
N ALA A 218 0.67 6.18 8.84
CA ALA A 218 -0.02 7.22 9.60
C ALA A 218 -1.53 7.28 9.33
N ARG A 219 -1.99 6.80 8.17
CA ARG A 219 -3.39 6.92 7.75
C ARG A 219 -4.06 5.62 7.33
N ARG A 220 -3.29 4.57 7.03
CA ARG A 220 -3.73 3.29 6.45
C ARG A 220 -4.78 3.49 5.36
N ASN A 221 -4.45 4.40 4.44
CA ASN A 221 -5.29 4.80 3.33
C ASN A 221 -4.49 4.69 2.05
N LEU A 222 -4.88 3.74 1.21
CA LEU A 222 -4.22 3.42 -0.04
C LEU A 222 -4.33 4.58 -1.05
N LEU A 223 -5.47 5.26 -1.11
CA LEU A 223 -5.72 6.32 -2.09
C LEU A 223 -4.81 7.54 -1.86
N LEU A 224 -4.43 7.81 -0.61
CA LEU A 224 -3.43 8.85 -0.31
C LEU A 224 -2.04 8.46 -0.85
N CYS A 225 -1.64 7.20 -0.71
CA CYS A 225 -0.37 6.71 -1.23
C CYS A 225 -0.35 6.71 -2.76
N VAL A 226 -1.43 6.25 -3.41
CA VAL A 226 -1.59 6.31 -4.87
C VAL A 226 -1.48 7.75 -5.37
N GLY A 227 -2.17 8.69 -4.72
CA GLY A 227 -2.09 10.11 -5.09
C GLY A 227 -0.69 10.70 -4.92
N ALA A 228 -0.02 10.38 -3.79
CA ALA A 228 1.35 10.81 -3.55
C ALA A 228 2.33 10.25 -4.60
N HIS A 229 2.21 8.97 -4.91
CA HIS A 229 3.04 8.30 -5.91
C HIS A 229 2.85 8.93 -7.30
N ALA A 230 1.59 9.13 -7.72
CA ALA A 230 1.30 9.79 -8.99
C ALA A 230 1.89 11.21 -9.08
N VAL A 231 1.87 11.98 -7.97
CA VAL A 231 2.52 13.31 -7.91
C VAL A 231 4.03 13.20 -8.08
N LEU A 232 4.66 12.23 -7.42
CA LEU A 232 6.11 12.02 -7.51
C LEU A 232 6.60 11.62 -8.91
N ASP A 233 5.72 11.00 -9.70
CA ASP A 233 5.99 10.58 -11.07
C ASP A 233 5.66 11.66 -12.13
N LEU A 234 5.08 12.80 -11.75
CA LEU A 234 4.77 13.88 -12.70
C LEU A 234 5.97 14.37 -13.55
N PRO A 235 7.24 14.33 -13.09
CA PRO A 235 8.38 14.64 -13.95
C PRO A 235 8.50 13.75 -15.20
N ILE A 236 7.96 12.52 -15.19
CA ILE A 236 7.87 11.65 -16.38
C ILE A 236 7.03 12.34 -17.47
N LEU A 237 5.94 12.98 -17.08
CA LEU A 237 5.08 13.73 -18.02
C LEU A 237 5.79 14.96 -18.57
N ALA A 238 6.60 15.65 -17.75
CA ALA A 238 7.37 16.80 -18.20
C ALA A 238 8.39 16.42 -19.29
N VAL A 239 9.04 15.25 -19.16
CA VAL A 239 9.96 14.73 -20.19
C VAL A 239 9.23 14.47 -21.52
N ALA A 240 8.01 13.94 -21.48
CA ALA A 240 7.24 13.65 -22.70
C ALA A 240 6.70 14.91 -23.42
N LEU A 241 6.84 16.10 -22.82
CA LEU A 241 6.41 17.38 -23.37
C LEU A 241 7.56 18.20 -23.98
N THR A 242 8.81 17.75 -23.85
CA THR A 242 10.02 18.43 -24.33
C THR A 242 10.68 17.66 -25.45
#